data_AF-A0A7K4P7L5-F1
#
_entry.id   AF-A0A7K4P7L5-F1
#
_cell.length_a   1.000
_cell.length_b   1.000
_cell.length_c   1.000
_cell.angle_alpha   90.00
_cell.angle_beta   90.00
_cell.angle_gamma   90.00
#
_symmetry.space_group_name_H-M   'P 1'
#
loop_
_entity.id
_entity.type
_entity.pdbx_description
1 polymer ?
#
loop_
_entity_poly.entity_id
_entity_poly.type
_entity_poly.pdbx_seq_one_letter_code
_entity_poly.pdbx_strand_id
1 'polypeptide(L)' 'MLYKIGVDLGGTKTEAVLLDENLNVLERKRIPTPQNDYQKIINTISSLVLEIS' A
#
# COMPACT_ATOMS: atom_id res chain seq x y z
N MET A 1 -3.05 8.38 -19.28
CA MET A 1 -3.79 7.60 -18.27
C MET A 1 -3.28 8.01 -16.92
N LEU A 2 -4.16 8.35 -16.00
CA LEU A 2 -3.79 8.78 -14.64
C LEU A 2 -4.10 7.65 -13.67
N TYR A 3 -3.06 7.10 -13.03
CA TYR A 3 -3.22 6.11 -11.97
C TYR A 3 -3.04 6.77 -10.61
N LYS A 4 -3.72 6.24 -9.59
CA LYS A 4 -3.57 6.66 -8.20
C LYS A 4 -3.18 5.46 -7.34
N ILE A 5 -2.29 5.68 -6.39
CA ILE A 5 -1.96 4.69 -5.37
C ILE A 5 -2.49 5.20 -4.02
N GLY A 6 -3.29 4.37 -3.36
CA GLY A 6 -3.70 4.58 -1.97
C GLY A 6 -2.91 3.67 -1.04
N VAL A 7 -2.55 4.17 0.14
CA VAL A 7 -1.91 3.37 1.20
C VAL A 7 -2.72 3.58 2.48
N ASP A 8 -3.11 2.47 3.13
CA ASP A 8 -3.76 2.46 4.44
C ASP A 8 -2.84 1.76 5.45
N LEU A 9 -2.36 2.52 6.45
CA LEU A 9 -1.49 2.03 7.52
C LEU A 9 -2.31 1.81 8.80
N GLY A 10 -2.73 0.58 9.03
CA GLY A 10 -3.35 0.16 10.29
C GLY A 10 -2.34 -0.39 11.30
N GLY A 11 -2.76 -0.56 12.56
CA GLY A 11 -1.91 -1.14 13.63
C GLY A 11 -1.65 -2.65 13.52
N THR A 12 -2.40 -3.35 12.67
CA THR A 12 -2.29 -4.81 12.46
C THR A 12 -2.00 -5.18 11.01
N LYS A 13 -2.54 -4.42 10.06
CA LYS A 13 -2.36 -4.64 8.63
C LYS A 13 -2.11 -3.32 7.91
N THR A 14 -1.22 -3.34 6.92
CA THR A 14 -1.00 -2.27 5.95
C THR A 14 -1.48 -2.74 4.59
N GLU A 15 -2.16 -1.85 3.86
CA GLU A 15 -2.72 -2.12 2.54
C GLU A 15 -2.26 -1.06 1.53
N ALA A 16 -2.06 -1.47 0.28
CA ALA A 16 -1.86 -0.58 -0.85
C ALA A 16 -2.81 -0.96 -1.99
N VAL A 17 -3.33 0.03 -2.71
CA VAL A 17 -4.30 -0.14 -3.79
C VAL A 17 -3.94 0.72 -4.99
N LEU A 18 -3.93 0.13 -6.19
CA LEU A 18 -3.77 0.81 -7.47
C LEU A 18 -5.16 1.06 -8.06
N LEU A 19 -5.41 2.31 -8.44
CA LEU A 19 -6.68 2.78 -8.99
C LEU A 19 -6.48 3.36 -10.39
N ASP A 20 -7.44 3.10 -11.28
CA ASP A 20 -7.56 3.81 -12.54
C ASP A 20 -8.17 5.22 -12.37
N GLU A 21 -8.32 5.93 -13.49
CA GLU A 21 -8.90 7.28 -13.55
C GLU A 21 -10.36 7.37 -13.10
N ASN A 22 -11.10 6.25 -13.14
CA ASN A 22 -12.48 6.13 -12.66
C ASN A 22 -12.56 5.61 -11.21
N LEU A 23 -11.42 5.51 -10.52
CA LEU A 23 -11.28 4.95 -9.17
C LEU A 23 -11.63 3.45 -9.09
N ASN A 24 -11.59 2.72 -10.21
CA ASN A 24 -11.69 1.27 -10.17
C ASN A 24 -10.41 0.68 -9.60
N VAL A 25 -10.55 -0.35 -8.77
CA VAL A 25 -9.41 -1.09 -8.22
C VAL A 25 -8.82 -1.98 -9.31
N LEU A 26 -7.58 -1.69 -9.69
CA LEU A 26 -6.80 -2.53 -10.62
C LEU A 26 -6.03 -3.60 -9.85
N GLU A 27 -5.41 -3.20 -8.73
CA GLU A 27 -4.65 -4.11 -7.87
C GLU A 27 -4.79 -3.68 -6.40
N ARG A 28 -4.72 -4.66 -5.49
CA ARG A 28 -4.77 -4.44 -4.05
C ARG A 28 -3.91 -5.48 -3.35
N LYS A 29 -3.04 -5.03 -2.43
CA LYS A 29 -2.20 -5.92 -1.62
C LYS A 29 -2.24 -5.51 -0.15
N ARG A 30 -2.30 -6.51 0.72
CA ARG A 30 -2.39 -6.33 2.18
C ARG A 30 -1.46 -7.28 2.91
N ILE A 31 -0.69 -6.76 3.87
CA ILE A 31 0.26 -7.54 4.68
C ILE A 31 0.18 -7.14 6.17
N PRO A 32 0.72 -7.97 7.11
CA PRO A 32 0.90 -7.57 8.51
C PRO A 32 1.71 -6.28 8.67
N THR A 33 1.25 -5.37 9.53
CA THR A 33 2.03 -4.18 9.90
C THR A 33 3.13 -4.57 10.87
N PRO A 34 4.41 -4.28 10.57
CA PRO A 34 5.47 -4.37 11.56
C PRO A 34 5.17 -3.44 12.74
N GLN A 35 5.30 -3.95 13.97
CA GLN A 35 5.05 -3.15 15.18
C GLN A 35 6.35 -2.63 15.78
N ASN A 36 6.28 -1.45 16.40
CA ASN A 36 7.36 -0.82 17.17
C ASN A 36 8.67 -0.62 16.39
N ASP A 37 8.61 -0.57 15.06
CA ASP A 37 9.76 -0.37 14.18
C ASP A 37 9.37 0.56 13.03
N TYR A 38 9.66 1.84 13.18
CA TYR A 38 9.31 2.87 12.20
C TYR A 38 9.96 2.61 10.84
N GLN A 39 11.25 2.26 10.81
CA GLN A 39 11.95 2.06 9.55
C GLN A 39 11.40 0.85 8.79
N LYS A 40 11.05 -0.21 9.51
CA LYS A 40 10.42 -1.39 8.90
C LYS A 40 9.02 -1.10 8.38
N ILE A 41 8.25 -0.20 9.03
CA ILE A 41 6.97 0.30 8.51
C ILE A 41 7.18 1.07 7.20
N ILE A 42 8.15 2.00 7.16
CA ILE A 42 8.45 2.77 5.94
C ILE A 42 8.89 1.83 4.80
N ASN A 43 9.77 0.87 5.08
CA ASN A 43 10.20 -0.12 4.09
C ASN A 43 9.02 -0.96 3.60
N THR A 44 8.12 -1.35 4.50
CA THR A 44 6.89 -2.10 4.17
C THR A 44 5.99 -1.32 3.21
N ILE A 45 5.76 -0.03 3.49
CA ILE A 45 4.96 0.83 2.61
C ILE A 45 5.64 0.97 1.24
N SER A 46 6.95 1.24 1.23
CA SER A 46 7.72 1.37 -0.01
C SER A 46 7.66 0.09 -0.85
N SER A 47 7.84 -1.08 -0.23
CA SER A 47 7.72 -2.37 -0.91
C SER A 47 6.33 -2.61 -1.46
N LEU A 48 5.27 -2.34 -0.70
CA LEU A 48 3.89 -2.50 -1.20
C LEU A 48 3.61 -1.59 -2.40
N VAL A 49 4.07 -0.34 -2.36
CA VAL A 49 3.90 0.60 -3.48
C VAL A 49 4.63 0.08 -4.72
N LEU A 50 5.91 -0.31 -4.58
CA LEU A 50 6.71 -0.83 -5.69
C LEU A 50 6.18 -2.14 -6.29
N GLU A 51 5.49 -2.96 -5.49
CA GLU A 51 4.93 -4.22 -5.95
C GLU A 51 3.66 -4.05 -6.80
N ILE A 52 2.89 -2.98 -6.60
CA ILE A 52 1.60 -2.74 -7.28
C ILE A 52 1.67 -1.62 -8.33
N SER A 53 2.84 -1.01 -8.52
CA SER A 53 3.10 0.10 -9.44
C SER A 53 3.85 -0.36 -10.68
#